data_AF-A0A924TVG2-F1
#
_entry.id   AF-A0A924TVG2-F1
#
_cell.length_a   1.000
_cell.length_b   1.000
_cell.length_c   1.000
_cell.angle_alpha   90.00
_cell.angle_beta   90.00
_cell.angle_gamma   90.00
#
_symmetry.space_group_name_H-M   'P 1'
#
loop_
_entity.id
_entity.type
_entity.pdbx_description
1 polymer ?
#
loop_
_entity_poly.entity_id
_entity_poly.type
_entity_poly.pdbx_seq_one_letter_code
_entity_poly.pdbx_strand_id
1 'polypeptide(L)' 'MQTLDEMLNRKLLTPLQHAEIGAWIAQARTPEAIQRMPEPLWRSLTLASLLMNIDADLTQPPLLSAGS' A
#
# COMPACT_ATOMS: atom_id res chain seq x y z
N MET A 1 -2.88 10.84 1.10
CA MET A 1 -2.89 9.71 2.05
C MET A 1 -4.02 8.69 1.79
N GLN A 2 -4.65 8.67 0.60
CA GLN A 2 -5.78 7.75 0.33
C GLN A 2 -5.38 6.27 0.21
N THR A 3 -4.12 5.97 -0.15
CA THR A 3 -3.68 4.60 -0.42
C THR A 3 -3.52 3.73 0.84
N LEU A 4 -3.12 4.31 1.97
CA LEU A 4 -2.90 3.54 3.21
C LEU A 4 -4.22 3.12 3.87
N ASP A 5 -5.20 4.04 3.88
CA ASP A 5 -6.54 3.79 4.41
C ASP A 5 -7.31 2.79 3.54
N GLU A 6 -7.17 2.88 2.21
CA GLU A 6 -7.67 1.86 1.26
C GLU A 6 -7.06 0.48 1.52
N MET A 7 -5.74 0.39 1.77
CA MET A 7 -5.10 -0.88 2.11
C MET A 7 -5.64 -1.48 3.41
N LEU A 8 -5.98 -0.64 4.41
CA LEU A 8 -6.65 -1.10 5.64
C LEU A 8 -8.07 -1.60 5.34
N ASN A 9 -8.84 -0.84 4.56
CA ASN A 9 -10.23 -1.18 4.20
C ASN A 9 -10.31 -2.51 3.42
N ARG A 10 -9.34 -2.78 2.54
CA ARG A 10 -9.18 -4.05 1.81
C ARG A 10 -8.55 -5.18 2.64
N LYS A 11 -8.33 -4.97 3.95
CA LYS A 11 -7.68 -5.92 4.87
C LYS A 11 -6.28 -6.37 4.45
N LEU A 12 -5.58 -5.55 3.67
CA LEU A 12 -4.20 -5.79 3.23
C LEU A 12 -3.19 -5.46 4.33
N LEU A 13 -3.58 -4.56 5.23
CA LEU A 13 -2.82 -4.21 6.43
C LEU A 13 -3.67 -4.52 7.68
N THR A 14 -3.00 -4.93 8.75
CA THR A 14 -3.64 -4.96 10.06
C THR A 14 -3.83 -3.53 10.59
N PRO A 15 -4.84 -3.27 11.42
CA PRO A 15 -5.05 -1.95 12.03
C PRO A 15 -3.83 -1.47 12.84
N LEU A 16 -3.06 -2.40 13.41
CA LEU A 16 -1.79 -2.10 14.08
C LEU A 16 -0.75 -1.59 13.08
N GLN A 17 -0.49 -2.33 12.00
CA GLN A 17 0.46 -1.91 10.95
C GLN A 17 0.05 -0.58 10.31
N HIS A 18 -1.25 -0.38 10.06
CA HIS A 18 -1.77 0.89 9.55
C HIS A 18 -1.44 2.05 10.49
N ALA A 19 -1.68 1.87 11.80
CA ALA A 19 -1.36 2.89 12.80
C ALA A 19 0.14 3.17 12.89
N GLU A 20 0.99 2.13 12.85
CA GLU A 20 2.45 2.29 12.91
C GLU A 20 3.01 2.98 11.67
N ILE A 21 2.58 2.57 10.47
CA ILE A 21 3.00 3.19 9.21
C ILE A 21 2.48 4.63 9.13
N GLY A 22 1.21 4.86 9.50
CA GLY A 22 0.61 6.19 9.51
C GLY A 22 1.29 7.14 10.49
N ALA A 23 1.59 6.66 11.70
CA ALA A 23 2.35 7.41 12.70
C ALA A 23 3.77 7.71 12.20
N TRP A 24 4.46 6.73 11.59
CA TRP A 24 5.79 6.92 11.04
C TRP A 24 5.78 7.95 9.91
N ILE A 25 4.87 7.88 8.95
CA ILE A 25 4.77 8.85 7.85
C ILE A 25 4.45 10.26 8.38
N ALA A 26 3.52 10.35 9.34
CA ALA A 26 3.13 11.62 9.97
C ALA A 26 4.27 12.27 10.76
N GLN A 27 5.17 11.45 11.32
CA GLN A 27 6.35 11.88 12.05
C GLN A 27 7.55 12.14 11.12
N ALA A 28 7.68 11.36 10.05
CA ALA A 28 8.77 11.42 9.11
C ALA A 28 8.76 12.76 8.37
N ARG A 29 7.64 13.17 7.74
CA ARG A 29 7.40 14.43 6.98
C ARG A 29 8.50 14.91 6.01
N THR A 30 9.66 14.26 5.98
CA THR A 30 10.87 14.57 5.25
C THR A 30 11.37 13.26 4.61
N PRO A 31 11.95 13.34 3.42
CA PRO A 31 12.42 12.16 2.70
C PRO A 31 13.52 11.40 3.45
N GLU A 32 14.32 12.09 4.28
CA GLU A 32 15.37 11.49 5.11
C GLU A 32 14.78 10.56 6.20
N ALA A 33 13.67 10.94 6.80
CA ALA A 33 13.01 10.09 7.79
C ALA A 33 12.25 8.92 7.16
N ILE A 34 11.82 9.05 5.90
CA ILE A 34 11.30 7.91 5.12
C ILE A 34 12.42 6.91 4.83
N GLN A 35 13.64 7.38 4.53
CA GLN A 35 14.80 6.48 4.37
C GLN A 35 15.19 5.74 5.66
N ARG A 36 14.83 6.28 6.83
CA ARG A 36 15.03 5.65 8.14
C ARG A 36 13.93 4.64 8.49
N MET A 37 12.96 4.41 7.60
CA MET A 37 11.84 3.53 7.87
C MET A 37 12.33 2.11 8.20
N PRO A 38 11.85 1.50 9.29
CA PRO A 38 12.25 0.16 9.67
C PRO A 38 11.75 -0.90 8.67
N GLU A 39 12.61 -1.88 8.38
CA GLU A 39 12.33 -3.01 7.46
C GLU A 39 10.95 -3.68 7.64
N PRO A 40 10.44 -3.96 8.86
CA PRO A 40 9.11 -4.56 9.00
C PRO A 40 7.96 -3.67 8.50
N LEU A 41 8.04 -2.35 8.68
CA LEU A 41 7.06 -1.42 8.13
C LEU A 41 7.17 -1.37 6.60
N TRP A 42 8.41 -1.39 6.10
CA TRP A 42 8.64 -1.36 4.65
C TRP A 42 8.08 -2.62 3.97
N ARG A 43 8.37 -3.81 4.52
CA ARG A 43 7.83 -5.09 4.04
C ARG A 43 6.31 -5.12 4.06
N SER A 44 5.68 -4.59 5.11
CA SER A 44 4.22 -4.52 5.23
C SER A 44 3.62 -3.64 4.12
N LEU A 45 4.22 -2.48 3.86
CA LEU A 45 3.77 -1.56 2.81
C LEU A 45 4.02 -2.12 1.40
N THR A 46 5.15 -2.79 1.16
CA THR A 46 5.43 -3.48 -0.11
C THR A 46 4.44 -4.62 -0.36
N LEU A 47 4.14 -5.45 0.64
CA LEU A 47 3.16 -6.53 0.53
C LEU A 47 1.76 -5.99 0.25
N ALA A 48 1.34 -4.94 0.97
CA ALA A 48 0.05 -4.31 0.74
C ALA A 48 -0.05 -3.70 -0.67
N SER A 49 1.03 -3.09 -1.17
CA SER A 49 1.09 -2.56 -2.53
C SER A 49 1.03 -3.67 -3.59
N LEU A 50 1.73 -4.79 -3.38
CA LEU A 50 1.69 -5.94 -4.28
C LEU A 50 0.28 -6.55 -4.34
N LEU A 51 -0.36 -6.75 -3.19
CA LEU A 51 -1.72 -7.29 -3.11
C LEU A 51 -2.73 -6.34 -3.77
N MET A 52 -2.57 -5.03 -3.58
CA MET A 52 -3.42 -4.03 -4.23
C MET A 52 -3.24 -4.03 -5.75
N ASN A 53 -2.02 -4.24 -6.26
CA ASN A 53 -1.78 -4.39 -7.70
C ASN A 53 -2.37 -5.69 -8.27
N ILE A 54 -2.33 -6.79 -7.52
CA ILE A 54 -2.97 -8.06 -7.91
C ILE A 54 -4.50 -7.89 -7.94
N ASP A 55 -5.07 -7.22 -6.94
CA ASP A 55 -6.50 -6.91 -6.88
C ASP A 55 -6.92 -5.96 -8.03
N ALA A 56 -6.07 -4.98 -8.37
CA ALA A 56 -6.27 -4.11 -9.53
C ALA A 56 -6.20 -4.88 -10.85
N ASP A 57 -5.27 -5.83 -11.00
CA ASP A 57 -5.17 -6.70 -12.17
C ASP A 57 -6.40 -7.60 -12.34
N LEU A 58 -6.87 -8.22 -11.24
CA LEU A 58 -8.09 -9.05 -11.23
C LEU A 58 -9.36 -8.26 -11.55
N THR A 59 -9.43 -7.00 -11.13
CA THR A 59 -10.60 -6.13 -11.35
C THR A 59 -10.56 -5.39 -12.68
N GLN A 60 -9.41 -5.42 -13.37
CA GLN A 60 -9.31 -4.86 -14.70
C GLN A 60 -10.05 -5.81 -15.67
N PRO A 61 -11.09 -5.35 -16.38
CA PRO A 61 -11.71 -6.18 -17.41
C PRO A 61 -10.61 -6.56 -18.42
N PRO A 62 -10.54 -7.83 -18.86
CA PRO A 62 -9.56 -8.21 -19.87
C PRO A 62 -9.76 -7.27 -21.05
N LEU A 63 -8.67 -6.66 -21.51
CA LEU A 63 -8.65 -5.83 -22.72
C LEU A 63 -8.90 -6.74 -23.93
N LEU A 64 -10.12 -7.25 -24.06
CA LEU A 64 -10.64 -7.78 -25.31
C LEU A 64 -11.04 -6.60 -26.20
N SER A 65 -10.11 -5.67 -26.44
CA SER A 65 -10.09 -4.95 -27.71
C SER A 65 -9.52 -5.91 -28.74
N ALA A 66 -10.31 -6.95 -29.03
CA ALA A 66 -10.16 -7.73 -30.24
C ALA A 66 -10.24 -6.74 -31.41
N GLY A 67 -9.26 -6.82 -32.29
CA GLY A 67 -9.19 -5.96 -33.46
C GLY A 67 -10.47 -6.00 -34.28
N SER A 68 -10.80 -4.85 -34.88
CA SER A 68 -11.58 -4.73 -36.11
C SER A 68 -11.16 -3.44 -36.78
#